data_AF-A0A817GR63-F1
#
_entry.id   AF-A0A817GR63-F1
#
_cell.length_a   1.000
_cell.length_b   1.000
_cell.length_c   1.000
_cell.angle_alpha   90.00
_cell.angle_beta   90.00
_cell.angle_gamma   90.00
#
_symmetry.space_group_name_H-M   'P 1'
#
loop_
_entity.id
_entity.type
_entity.pdbx_description
1 polymer ?
#
loop_
_entity_poly.entity_id
_entity_poly.type
_entity_poly.pdbx_seq_one_letter_code
_entity_poly.pdbx_strand_id
1 'polypeptide(L)'
;MDQWLNACVATERAVTIIKATYFHKQTSKKIAKIVIVILVIFTIGTSITDLLYRRLIDEDTEDYKRIWCIVSYPSSLKIFNFIMHTFHFMTPFIINLMSAIILITKKSRRRSNLQINRSFKELLKEQIRQHKHLFTAPVLLVILVLLRLILSFVSKCMKSTNDAWLFLIGYFISFILPMLTFVVFILPSKFYK
;
A
#
# COMPACT_ATOMS: atom_id res chain seq x y z
N MET A 1 6.61 2.09 2.96
CA MET A 1 6.72 1.15 4.10
C MET A 1 5.35 0.57 4.49
N ASP A 2 4.34 1.40 4.72
CA ASP A 2 3.01 0.97 5.19
C ASP A 2 2.36 -0.11 4.31
N GLN A 3 2.46 0.00 2.99
CA GLN A 3 1.94 -0.98 2.05
C GLN A 3 2.57 -2.38 2.25
N TRP A 4 3.88 -2.43 2.47
CA TRP A 4 4.61 -3.67 2.75
C TRP A 4 4.21 -4.28 4.09
N LEU A 5 4.09 -3.45 5.14
CA LEU A 5 3.62 -3.92 6.44
C LEU A 5 2.20 -4.46 6.36
N ASN A 6 1.30 -3.79 5.62
CA ASN A 6 -0.06 -4.27 5.39
C ASN A 6 -0.07 -5.61 4.65
N ALA A 7 0.77 -5.75 3.61
CA ALA A 7 0.94 -7.02 2.90
C ALA A 7 1.46 -8.14 3.83
N CYS A 8 2.40 -7.85 4.72
CA CYS A 8 2.87 -8.81 5.73
C CYS A 8 1.76 -9.22 6.70
N VAL A 9 0.96 -8.28 7.20
CA VAL A 9 -0.19 -8.57 8.08
C VAL A 9 -1.23 -9.42 7.35
N ALA A 10 -1.53 -9.12 6.09
CA ALA A 10 -2.45 -9.91 5.28
C ALA A 10 -1.92 -11.33 5.05
N THR A 11 -0.62 -11.46 4.78
CA THR A 11 0.06 -12.76 4.62
C THR A 11 0.01 -13.58 5.90
N GLU A 12 0.31 -12.97 7.06
CA GLU A 12 0.27 -13.67 8.36
C GLU A 12 -1.15 -14.18 8.67
N ARG A 13 -2.19 -13.39 8.37
CA ARG A 13 -3.59 -13.83 8.49
C ARG A 13 -3.89 -15.02 7.58
N ALA A 14 -3.43 -14.99 6.33
CA ALA A 14 -3.59 -16.10 5.40
C ALA A 14 -2.86 -17.36 5.88
N VAL A 15 -1.61 -17.24 6.34
CA VAL A 15 -0.81 -18.34 6.91
C VAL A 15 -1.47 -18.94 8.15
N THR A 16 -2.05 -18.11 9.01
CA THR A 16 -2.77 -18.57 10.21
C THR A 16 -3.95 -19.47 9.83
N ILE A 17 -4.70 -19.11 8.80
CA ILE A 17 -5.81 -19.94 8.29
C ILE A 17 -5.30 -21.20 7.57
N ILE A 18 -4.21 -21.11 6.80
CA ILE A 18 -3.63 -22.26 6.10
C ILE A 18 -3.11 -23.31 7.09
N LYS A 19 -2.31 -22.88 8.08
CA LYS A 19 -1.67 -23.78 9.04
C LYS A 19 -2.65 -24.27 10.12
N ALA A 20 -3.74 -23.54 10.37
CA ALA A 20 -4.76 -23.90 11.35
C ALA A 20 -4.16 -24.34 12.70
N THR A 21 -4.24 -25.63 13.04
CA THR A 21 -3.72 -26.20 14.31
C THR A 21 -2.19 -26.26 14.37
N TYR A 22 -1.50 -26.27 13.23
CA TYR A 22 -0.03 -26.28 13.15
C TYR A 22 0.58 -24.87 13.26
N PHE A 23 -0.22 -23.83 13.52
CA PHE A 23 0.28 -22.48 13.66
C PHE A 23 0.94 -22.25 15.02
N HIS A 24 2.23 -21.91 15.02
CA HIS A 24 3.00 -21.66 16.22
C HIS A 24 3.30 -20.16 16.40
N LYS A 25 2.66 -19.52 17.40
CA LYS A 25 2.70 -18.07 17.62
C LYS A 25 4.12 -17.54 17.88
N GLN A 26 4.93 -18.27 18.64
CA GLN A 26 6.29 -17.82 18.98
C GLN A 26 7.21 -17.81 17.76
N THR A 27 7.08 -18.80 16.89
CA THR A 27 7.81 -18.85 15.62
C THR A 27 7.35 -17.73 14.69
N SER A 28 6.04 -17.46 14.61
CA SER A 28 5.51 -16.34 13.82
C SER A 28 6.09 -15.00 14.26
N LYS A 29 6.13 -14.75 15.59
CA LYS A 29 6.72 -13.51 16.14
C LYS A 29 8.20 -13.36 15.80
N LYS A 30 9.00 -14.43 15.89
CA LYS A 30 10.42 -14.41 15.53
C LYS A 30 10.61 -14.06 14.05
N ILE A 31 9.84 -14.72 13.18
CA ILE A 31 9.87 -14.46 11.73
C ILE A 31 9.44 -13.02 11.44
N ALA A 32 8.35 -12.53 12.06
CA ALA A 32 7.86 -11.17 11.85
C ALA A 32 8.93 -10.11 12.18
N LYS A 33 9.67 -10.27 13.30
CA LYS A 33 10.78 -9.37 13.64
C LYS A 33 11.86 -9.34 12.56
N ILE A 34 12.27 -10.50 12.06
CA ILE A 34 13.28 -10.61 11.00
C ILE A 34 12.78 -9.96 9.71
N VAL A 35 11.54 -10.26 9.31
CA VAL A 35 10.91 -9.69 8.11
C VAL A 35 10.81 -8.17 8.18
N ILE A 36 10.45 -7.60 9.33
CA ILE A 36 10.39 -6.13 9.51
C ILE A 36 11.77 -5.52 9.32
N VAL A 37 12.81 -6.09 9.92
CA VAL A 37 14.19 -5.57 9.78
C VAL A 37 14.64 -5.64 8.32
N ILE A 38 14.41 -6.77 7.64
CA ILE A 38 14.74 -6.92 6.21
C ILE A 38 13.98 -5.91 5.36
N LEU A 39 12.69 -5.70 5.61
CA LEU A 39 11.88 -4.74 4.86
C LEU A 39 12.34 -3.30 5.05
N VAL A 40 12.77 -2.93 6.26
CA VAL A 40 13.35 -1.61 6.52
C VAL A 40 14.62 -1.41 5.71
N ILE A 41 15.55 -2.36 5.77
CA ILE A 41 16.82 -2.29 5.02
C ILE A 41 16.54 -2.24 3.51
N PHE A 42 15.65 -3.09 3.02
CA PHE A 42 15.24 -3.12 1.61
C PHE A 42 14.65 -1.79 1.16
N THR A 43 13.71 -1.22 1.93
CA THR A 43 13.05 0.05 1.58
C THR A 43 14.01 1.22 1.62
N ILE A 44 14.95 1.24 2.58
CA ILE A 44 15.99 2.28 2.65
C ILE A 44 16.93 2.16 1.44
N GLY A 45 17.43 0.94 1.16
CA GLY A 45 18.34 0.69 0.05
C GLY A 45 17.77 1.14 -1.30
N THR A 46 16.49 0.89 -1.53
CA THR A 46 15.81 1.29 -2.77
C THR A 46 15.45 2.77 -2.83
N SER A 47 15.34 3.45 -1.69
CA SER A 47 15.04 4.89 -1.60
C SER A 47 16.29 5.78 -1.60
N ILE A 48 17.47 5.23 -1.29
CA ILE A 48 18.73 5.97 -1.25
C ILE A 48 19.05 6.63 -2.60
N THR A 49 18.73 5.97 -3.73
CA THR A 49 18.94 6.55 -5.05
C THR A 49 18.14 7.85 -5.23
N ASP A 50 16.92 7.91 -4.72
CA ASP A 50 16.07 9.10 -4.82
C ASP A 50 16.61 10.27 -3.97
N LEU A 51 17.29 9.96 -2.86
CA LEU A 51 17.96 10.97 -2.03
C LEU A 51 19.25 11.50 -2.65
N LEU A 52 20.08 10.62 -3.24
CA LEU A 52 21.39 11.00 -3.81
C LEU A 52 21.28 11.87 -5.07
N TYR A 53 20.23 11.65 -5.88
CA TYR A 53 20.02 12.38 -7.15
C TYR A 53 19.06 13.56 -7.02
N ARG A 54 18.58 13.85 -5.80
CA ARG A 54 17.79 15.05 -5.52
C ARG A 54 18.71 16.26 -5.44
N ARG A 55 18.47 17.25 -6.29
CA ARG A 55 19.25 18.48 -6.36
C ARG A 55 18.34 19.70 -6.25
N LEU A 56 18.90 20.78 -5.72
CA LEU A 56 18.31 22.10 -5.76
C LEU A 56 18.80 22.78 -7.05
N ILE A 57 17.88 23.29 -7.85
CA ILE A 57 18.17 24.02 -9.08
C ILE A 57 17.60 25.41 -8.90
N ASP A 58 18.48 26.41 -8.96
CA ASP A 58 18.07 27.81 -8.94
C ASP A 58 17.70 28.23 -10.37
N GLU A 59 16.42 28.58 -10.56
CA GLU A 59 15.93 29.21 -11.77
C GLU A 59 15.89 30.72 -11.51
N ASP A 60 16.90 31.41 -12.06
CA ASP A 60 17.04 32.86 -12.01
C ASP A 60 16.71 33.41 -13.39
N THR A 61 15.52 33.97 -13.54
CA THR A 61 15.05 34.63 -14.77
C THR A 61 14.73 36.09 -14.45
N GLU A 62 14.72 36.97 -15.46
CA GLU A 62 14.50 38.42 -15.26
C GLU A 62 13.20 38.75 -14.49
N ASP A 63 12.18 37.87 -14.57
CA ASP A 63 10.87 38.07 -13.95
C ASP A 63 10.69 37.36 -12.59
N TYR A 64 11.50 36.33 -12.28
CA TYR A 64 11.34 35.56 -11.04
C TYR A 64 12.58 34.75 -10.66
N LYS A 65 12.78 34.64 -9.34
CA LYS A 65 13.78 33.77 -8.72
C LYS A 65 13.08 32.62 -7.99
N ARG A 66 13.31 31.38 -8.44
CA ARG A 66 12.69 30.17 -7.86
C ARG A 66 13.72 29.08 -7.61
N ILE A 67 13.64 28.44 -6.46
CA ILE A 67 14.48 27.29 -6.11
C ILE A 67 13.65 26.02 -6.30
N TRP A 68 14.05 25.17 -7.23
CA TRP A 68 13.39 23.91 -7.52
C TRP A 68 14.08 22.74 -6.84
N CYS A 69 13.32 21.91 -6.12
CA CYS A 69 13.81 20.62 -5.64
C CYS A 69 13.42 19.52 -6.65
N ILE A 70 14.32 19.19 -7.58
CA ILE A 70 14.07 18.23 -8.65
C ILE A 70 15.02 17.05 -8.51
N VAL A 71 14.50 15.85 -8.76
CA VAL A 71 15.32 14.64 -8.86
C VAL A 71 15.83 14.52 -10.30
N SER A 72 17.15 14.62 -10.47
CA SER A 72 17.80 14.57 -11.78
C SER A 72 18.58 13.27 -11.93
N TYR A 73 17.92 12.29 -12.53
CA TYR A 73 18.51 10.97 -12.77
C TYR A 73 19.25 10.90 -14.11
N PRO A 74 20.44 10.28 -14.18
CA PRO A 74 20.99 9.80 -15.45
C PRO A 74 20.04 8.78 -16.09
N SER A 75 20.06 8.66 -17.42
CA SER A 75 19.09 7.86 -18.19
C SER A 75 18.96 6.40 -17.73
N SER A 76 20.07 5.78 -17.32
CA SER A 76 20.10 4.42 -16.78
C SER A 76 19.40 4.28 -15.42
N LEU A 77 19.36 5.33 -14.60
CA LEU A 77 18.69 5.30 -13.30
C LEU A 77 17.22 5.66 -13.38
N LYS A 78 16.78 6.33 -14.46
CA LYS A 78 15.35 6.58 -14.70
C LYS A 78 14.56 5.29 -14.85
N ILE A 79 15.08 4.33 -15.64
CA ILE A 79 14.41 3.04 -15.83
C ILE A 79 14.38 2.24 -14.53
N PHE A 80 15.49 2.21 -13.79
CA PHE A 80 15.57 1.54 -12.49
C PHE A 80 14.58 2.14 -11.49
N ASN A 81 14.54 3.46 -11.35
CA ASN A 81 13.63 4.14 -10.42
C ASN A 81 12.16 3.86 -10.78
N PHE A 82 11.81 3.90 -12.07
CA PHE A 82 10.46 3.56 -12.54
C PHE A 82 10.08 2.11 -12.20
N ILE A 83 10.99 1.16 -12.44
CA ILE A 83 10.78 -0.26 -12.09
C ILE A 83 10.60 -0.40 -10.58
N MET A 84 11.44 0.24 -9.78
CA MET A 84 11.38 0.16 -8.32
C MET A 84 10.07 0.74 -7.75
N HIS A 85 9.64 1.91 -8.23
CA HIS A 85 8.35 2.48 -7.82
C HIS A 85 7.18 1.57 -8.19
N THR A 86 7.19 1.05 -9.42
CA THR A 86 6.17 0.10 -9.88
C THR A 86 6.17 -1.15 -9.02
N PHE A 87 7.34 -1.69 -8.69
CA PHE A 87 7.51 -2.87 -7.85
C PHE A 87 7.00 -2.64 -6.42
N HIS A 88 7.41 -1.53 -5.78
CA HIS A 88 6.99 -1.21 -4.41
C HIS A 88 5.49 -0.96 -4.31
N PHE A 89 4.82 -0.59 -5.41
CA PHE A 89 3.38 -0.43 -5.47
C PHE A 89 2.65 -1.75 -5.78
N MET A 90 3.02 -2.42 -6.87
CA MET A 90 2.32 -3.60 -7.39
C MET A 90 2.50 -4.83 -6.50
N THR A 91 3.70 -5.06 -5.96
CA THR A 91 3.99 -6.27 -5.19
C THR A 91 3.16 -6.34 -3.90
N PRO A 92 3.13 -5.31 -3.03
CA PRO A 92 2.25 -5.33 -1.86
C PRO A 92 0.77 -5.43 -2.22
N PHE A 93 0.34 -4.81 -3.32
CA PHE A 93 -1.05 -4.89 -3.78
C PHE A 93 -1.44 -6.33 -4.13
N ILE A 94 -0.65 -7.00 -4.96
CA ILE A 94 -0.90 -8.39 -5.37
C ILE A 94 -0.89 -9.31 -4.14
N ILE A 95 0.06 -9.15 -3.22
CA ILE A 95 0.13 -9.94 -1.98
C ILE A 95 -1.14 -9.75 -1.13
N ASN A 96 -1.60 -8.52 -0.95
CA ASN A 96 -2.83 -8.23 -0.20
C ASN A 96 -4.06 -8.87 -0.84
N LEU A 97 -4.20 -8.75 -2.16
CA LEU A 97 -5.32 -9.32 -2.91
C LEU A 97 -5.32 -10.85 -2.81
N MET A 98 -4.19 -11.49 -3.08
CA MET A 98 -4.04 -12.93 -3.00
C MET A 98 -4.28 -13.44 -1.58
N SER A 99 -3.75 -12.76 -0.56
CA SER A 99 -3.97 -13.11 0.85
C SER A 99 -5.45 -13.05 1.23
N ALA A 100 -6.18 -12.02 0.79
CA ALA A 100 -7.62 -11.90 1.02
C ALA A 100 -8.42 -13.04 0.36
N ILE A 101 -8.10 -13.37 -0.90
CA ILE A 101 -8.73 -14.49 -1.64
C ILE A 101 -8.48 -15.81 -0.92
N ILE A 102 -7.23 -16.09 -0.53
CA ILE A 102 -6.85 -17.30 0.21
C ILE A 102 -7.62 -17.38 1.53
N LEU A 103 -7.65 -16.29 2.30
CA LEU A 103 -8.31 -16.22 3.60
C LEU A 103 -9.78 -16.62 3.49
N ILE A 104 -10.50 -16.01 2.56
CA ILE A 104 -11.94 -16.22 2.37
C ILE A 104 -12.22 -17.62 1.82
N THR A 105 -11.42 -18.08 0.86
CA THR A 105 -11.59 -19.41 0.23
C THR A 105 -11.38 -20.52 1.26
N LYS A 106 -10.29 -20.45 2.05
CA LYS A 106 -9.99 -21.46 3.08
C LYS A 106 -11.00 -21.41 4.22
N LYS A 107 -11.41 -20.22 4.66
CA LYS A 107 -12.45 -20.05 5.70
C LYS A 107 -13.81 -20.60 5.24
N SER A 108 -14.21 -20.30 4.00
CA SER A 108 -15.45 -20.84 3.40
C SER A 108 -15.39 -22.35 3.26
N ARG A 109 -14.27 -22.91 2.78
CA ARG A 109 -14.09 -24.36 2.62
C ARG A 109 -14.14 -25.08 3.96
N ARG A 110 -13.49 -24.54 4.99
CA ARG A 110 -13.55 -25.11 6.35
C ARG A 110 -14.97 -25.10 6.91
N ARG A 111 -15.74 -24.04 6.65
CA ARG A 111 -17.14 -23.93 7.09
C ARG A 111 -18.06 -24.88 6.31
N SER A 112 -17.82 -25.06 5.01
CA SER A 112 -18.56 -26.01 4.17
C SER A 112 -18.32 -27.45 4.60
N ASN A 113 -17.08 -27.82 4.94
CA ASN A 113 -16.78 -29.16 5.44
C ASN A 113 -17.44 -29.46 6.80
N LEU A 114 -17.80 -28.43 7.58
CA LEU A 114 -18.47 -28.57 8.87
C LEU A 114 -20.00 -28.47 8.77
N GLN A 115 -20.54 -27.88 7.70
CA GLN A 115 -21.98 -27.69 7.49
C GLN A 115 -22.45 -28.46 6.26
N ILE A 116 -22.91 -29.70 6.47
CA ILE A 116 -23.33 -30.66 5.43
C ILE A 116 -24.48 -30.11 4.55
N ASN A 117 -25.35 -29.25 5.09
CA ASN A 117 -26.58 -28.81 4.43
C ASN A 117 -26.45 -27.49 3.63
N ARG A 118 -25.26 -26.90 3.50
CA ARG A 118 -25.08 -25.66 2.74
C ARG A 118 -24.00 -25.80 1.67
N SER A 119 -24.27 -25.27 0.49
CA SER A 119 -23.31 -25.35 -0.62
C SER A 119 -22.12 -24.41 -0.39
N PHE A 120 -20.95 -24.80 -0.90
CA PHE A 120 -19.74 -23.96 -0.84
C PHE A 120 -19.94 -22.58 -1.48
N LYS A 121 -20.72 -22.49 -2.58
CA LYS A 121 -21.02 -21.21 -3.26
C LYS A 121 -21.79 -20.25 -2.37
N GLU A 122 -22.79 -20.73 -1.63
CA GLU A 122 -23.58 -19.91 -0.70
C GLU A 122 -22.72 -19.40 0.46
N LEU A 123 -21.91 -20.28 1.05
CA LEU A 123 -20.98 -19.92 2.13
C LEU A 123 -19.92 -18.93 1.66
N LEU A 124 -19.42 -19.07 0.42
CA LEU A 124 -18.46 -18.14 -0.16
C LEU A 124 -19.08 -16.75 -0.36
N LYS A 125 -20.30 -16.68 -0.92
CA LYS A 125 -21.03 -15.41 -1.14
C LYS A 125 -21.30 -14.69 0.19
N GLU A 126 -21.70 -15.44 1.22
CA GLU A 126 -21.91 -14.93 2.57
C GLU A 126 -20.60 -14.39 3.19
N GLN A 127 -19.49 -15.12 3.07
CA GLN A 127 -18.19 -14.69 3.60
C GLN A 127 -17.64 -13.45 2.87
N ILE A 128 -17.80 -13.37 1.55
CA ILE A 128 -17.45 -12.17 0.77
C ILE A 128 -18.30 -10.97 1.22
N ARG A 129 -19.60 -11.15 1.46
CA ARG A 129 -20.48 -10.09 1.96
C ARG A 129 -20.06 -9.61 3.36
N GLN A 130 -19.78 -10.54 4.28
CA GLN A 130 -19.36 -10.21 5.64
C GLN A 130 -17.96 -9.56 5.70
N HIS A 131 -17.04 -9.99 4.85
CA HIS A 131 -15.66 -9.50 4.85
C HIS A 131 -15.36 -8.58 3.66
N LYS A 132 -16.39 -7.90 3.12
CA LYS A 132 -16.24 -6.95 2.00
C LYS A 132 -15.13 -5.93 2.26
N HIS A 133 -15.01 -5.46 3.51
CA HIS A 133 -13.97 -4.55 3.97
C HIS A 133 -12.54 -5.03 3.69
N LEU A 134 -12.32 -6.36 3.67
CA LEU A 134 -11.01 -6.98 3.41
C LEU A 134 -10.53 -6.73 1.97
N PHE A 135 -11.47 -6.52 1.03
CA PHE A 135 -11.17 -6.13 -0.35
C PHE A 135 -11.30 -4.61 -0.56
N THR A 136 -12.25 -3.97 0.13
CA THR A 136 -12.42 -2.51 0.06
C THR A 136 -11.15 -1.78 0.47
N ALA A 137 -10.42 -2.29 1.47
CA ALA A 137 -9.20 -1.67 1.96
C ALA A 137 -8.04 -1.64 0.93
N PRO A 138 -7.62 -2.78 0.34
CA PRO A 138 -6.65 -2.77 -0.76
C PRO A 138 -7.08 -1.94 -1.97
N VAL A 139 -8.37 -1.99 -2.34
CA VAL A 139 -8.89 -1.27 -3.51
C VAL A 139 -8.90 0.24 -3.28
N LEU A 140 -9.34 0.70 -2.10
CA LEU A 140 -9.24 2.11 -1.74
C LEU A 140 -7.79 2.57 -1.82
N LEU A 141 -6.84 1.84 -1.22
CA LEU A 141 -5.43 2.20 -1.25
C LEU A 141 -4.86 2.35 -2.67
N VAL A 142 -5.33 1.57 -3.64
CA VAL A 142 -4.94 1.73 -5.05
C VAL A 142 -5.51 3.00 -5.65
N ILE A 143 -6.82 3.24 -5.47
CA ILE A 143 -7.49 4.45 -5.97
C ILE A 143 -6.80 5.70 -5.42
N LEU A 144 -6.47 5.68 -4.13
CA LEU A 144 -5.71 6.71 -3.43
C LEU A 144 -4.36 7.03 -4.08
N VAL A 145 -3.56 5.99 -4.33
CA VAL A 145 -2.20 6.18 -4.87
C VAL A 145 -2.26 6.62 -6.32
N LEU A 146 -3.21 6.10 -7.10
CA LEU A 146 -3.43 6.54 -8.48
C LEU A 146 -3.83 8.03 -8.52
N LEU A 147 -4.74 8.46 -7.66
CA LEU A 147 -5.13 9.87 -7.55
C LEU A 147 -3.90 10.76 -7.26
N ARG A 148 -3.04 10.34 -6.33
CA ARG A 148 -1.81 11.05 -5.99
C ARG A 148 -0.83 11.11 -7.16
N LEU A 149 -0.65 10.01 -7.88
CA LEU A 149 0.24 9.95 -9.05
C LEU A 149 -0.27 10.92 -10.13
N ILE A 150 -1.57 10.88 -10.44
CA ILE A 150 -2.19 11.78 -11.41
C ILE A 150 -1.93 13.25 -11.02
N LEU A 151 -2.18 13.63 -9.78
CA LEU A 151 -1.94 15.00 -9.29
C LEU A 151 -0.45 15.40 -9.37
N SER A 152 0.46 14.48 -9.07
CA SER A 152 1.91 14.74 -9.15
C SER A 152 2.42 14.84 -10.59
N PHE A 153 1.76 14.20 -11.57
CA PHE A 153 2.11 14.32 -12.98
C PHE A 153 1.53 15.59 -13.59
N VAL A 154 0.28 15.93 -13.26
CA VAL A 154 -0.38 17.14 -13.80
C VAL A 154 0.26 18.42 -13.23
N SER A 155 0.71 18.42 -11.97
CA SER A 155 1.40 19.60 -11.38
C SER A 155 2.72 19.96 -12.09
N LYS A 156 3.42 18.98 -12.70
CA LYS A 156 4.61 19.23 -13.52
C LYS A 156 4.30 19.89 -14.87
N CYS A 157 3.06 19.82 -15.33
CA CYS A 157 2.62 20.42 -16.59
C CYS A 157 2.06 21.84 -16.40
N MET A 158 2.08 22.38 -15.18
CA MET A 158 1.44 23.64 -14.84
C MET A 158 2.29 24.83 -15.32
N LYS A 159 1.73 25.65 -16.21
CA LYS A 159 2.38 26.85 -16.76
C LYS A 159 2.03 28.15 -16.02
N SER A 160 0.97 28.15 -15.20
CA SER A 160 0.44 29.34 -14.51
C SER A 160 0.27 29.10 -13.01
N THR A 161 0.60 30.10 -12.20
CA THR A 161 0.53 30.06 -10.72
C THR A 161 -0.89 30.11 -10.16
N ASN A 162 -1.89 30.54 -10.94
CA ASN A 162 -3.26 30.69 -10.47
C ASN A 162 -3.95 29.35 -10.15
N ASP A 163 -3.55 28.25 -10.80
CA ASP A 163 -4.14 26.92 -10.56
C ASP A 163 -3.46 26.15 -9.42
N ALA A 164 -2.39 26.70 -8.84
CA ALA A 164 -1.56 26.03 -7.84
C ALA A 164 -2.35 25.57 -6.62
N TRP A 165 -3.36 26.35 -6.20
CA TRP A 165 -4.21 26.04 -5.06
C TRP A 165 -4.99 24.73 -5.22
N LEU A 166 -5.50 24.45 -6.42
CA LEU A 166 -6.29 23.23 -6.68
C LEU A 166 -5.41 21.97 -6.59
N PHE A 167 -4.17 22.05 -7.09
CA PHE A 167 -3.19 20.97 -6.95
C PHE A 167 -2.70 20.81 -5.52
N LEU A 168 -2.52 21.91 -4.79
CA LEU A 168 -2.13 21.88 -3.38
C LEU A 168 -3.20 21.18 -2.54
N ILE A 169 -4.48 21.51 -2.76
CA ILE A 169 -5.62 20.86 -2.10
C ILE A 169 -5.64 19.36 -2.44
N GLY A 170 -5.53 18.99 -3.72
CA GLY A 170 -5.48 17.58 -4.12
C GLY A 170 -4.30 16.81 -3.50
N TYR A 171 -3.14 17.46 -3.41
CA TYR A 171 -1.96 16.91 -2.75
C TYR A 171 -2.24 16.68 -1.25
N PHE A 172 -2.79 17.65 -0.53
CA PHE A 172 -3.15 17.49 0.88
C PHE A 172 -4.21 16.40 1.11
N ILE A 173 -5.24 16.32 0.28
CA ILE A 173 -6.25 15.24 0.33
C ILE A 173 -5.57 13.88 0.19
N SER A 174 -4.56 13.76 -0.68
CA SER A 174 -3.77 12.53 -0.85
C SER A 174 -2.96 12.14 0.39
N PHE A 175 -2.65 13.07 1.31
CA PHE A 175 -1.97 12.79 2.59
C PHE A 175 -2.92 12.57 3.76
N ILE A 176 -4.09 13.19 3.76
CA ILE A 176 -5.14 12.97 4.78
C ILE A 176 -5.64 11.52 4.73
N LEU A 177 -5.67 10.94 3.53
CA LEU A 177 -6.30 9.66 3.29
C LEU A 177 -5.49 8.44 3.83
N PRO A 178 -4.14 8.45 3.82
CA PRO A 178 -3.31 7.55 4.66
C PRO A 178 -3.56 7.70 6.17
N MET A 179 -3.78 8.91 6.68
CA MET A 179 -4.08 9.14 8.10
C MET A 179 -5.47 8.58 8.49
N LEU A 180 -6.43 8.60 7.55
CA LEU A 180 -7.74 7.97 7.72
C LEU A 180 -7.67 6.44 7.83
N THR A 181 -6.59 5.79 7.39
CA THR A 181 -6.37 4.34 7.57
C THR A 181 -6.43 3.96 9.06
N PHE A 182 -5.86 4.78 9.94
CA PHE A 182 -5.94 4.57 11.39
C PHE A 182 -7.39 4.66 11.87
N VAL A 183 -8.11 5.71 11.47
CA VAL A 183 -9.50 5.93 11.89
C VAL A 183 -10.43 4.82 11.37
N VAL A 184 -10.27 4.39 10.12
CA VAL A 184 -11.15 3.42 9.48
C VAL A 184 -10.88 1.98 9.97
N PHE A 185 -9.62 1.62 10.21
CA PHE A 185 -9.27 0.23 10.54
C PHE A 185 -8.97 -0.03 12.01
N ILE A 186 -8.49 0.96 12.76
CA ILE A 186 -8.06 0.79 14.15
C ILE A 186 -9.17 1.22 15.11
N LEU A 187 -9.74 2.42 14.93
CA LEU A 187 -10.75 2.99 15.83
C LEU A 187 -12.02 2.12 16.04
N PRO A 188 -12.62 1.47 15.01
CA PRO A 188 -13.81 0.64 15.20
C PRO A 188 -13.51 -0.78 15.73
N SER A 189 -12.23 -1.16 15.84
CA SER A 189 -11.87 -2.51 16.29
C SER A 189 -12.02 -2.65 17.80
N LYS A 190 -12.88 -3.58 18.25
CA LYS A 190 -13.01 -3.95 19.67
C LYS A 190 -11.74 -4.57 20.28
N PHE A 191 -10.77 -4.98 19.47
CA PHE A 191 -9.50 -5.53 19.94
C PHE A 191 -8.42 -4.47 20.22
N TYR A 192 -8.60 -3.25 19.70
CA TYR A 192 -7.65 -2.15 19.86
C TYR A 192 -8.23 -0.97 20.68
N LYS A 193 -9.51 -1.05 21.07
CA LYS A 193 -10.09 -0.25 22.16
C LYS A 193 -9.63 -0.80 23.50
#